data_AF-A0AAV2TE53-F1
#
_entry.id   AF-A0AAV2TE53-F1
#
_cell.length_a   1.000
_cell.length_b   1.000
_cell.length_c   1.000
_cell.angle_alpha   90.00
_cell.angle_beta   90.00
_cell.angle_gamma   90.00
#
_symmetry.space_group_name_H-M   'P 1'
#
loop_
_entity.id
_entity.type
_entity.pdbx_description
1 polymer ?
#
loop_
_entity_poly.entity_id
_entity_poly.type
_entity_poly.pdbx_seq_one_letter_code
_entity_poly.pdbx_strand_id
1 'polypeptide(L)'
;MKIQVSSLSSSQCFILENVPITDLHDALLDDYRALIVFLKLRCVETRELHVGTEELTLKLQNPPIPCNPKGSKRNHYSAVIGLVSSADQASTETIVVSCYVIHVRLCTEELVDTCLLYTFWKTNWDRLLTPQAMYAARDDQPIGETSSSSWNPSCFICFSVADSGLRILLPCRHGGMCPECFKAFQDKLFARTSDPLASILCCPLCRTPVNAVLCLPPPSDRPQSQTQQQQQ
;
A
#
# COMPACT_ATOMS: atom_id res chain seq x y z
N MET A 1 -0.02 -7.07 18.79
CA MET A 1 0.51 -5.71 18.54
C MET A 1 -0.47 -4.69 19.07
N LYS A 2 -0.02 -3.64 19.76
CA LYS A 2 -0.88 -2.52 20.17
C LYS A 2 -0.71 -1.37 19.18
N ILE A 3 -1.81 -0.74 18.80
CA ILE A 3 -1.83 0.46 17.97
C ILE A 3 -2.75 1.48 18.61
N GLN A 4 -2.45 2.75 18.40
CA GLN A 4 -3.32 3.85 18.81
C GLN A 4 -4.00 4.42 17.58
N VAL A 5 -5.32 4.56 17.63
CA VAL A 5 -6.12 5.12 16.55
C VAL A 5 -6.82 6.35 17.07
N SER A 6 -6.62 7.48 16.39
CA SER A 6 -7.34 8.72 16.67
C SER A 6 -8.32 9.00 15.54
N SER A 7 -9.60 9.13 15.88
CA SER A 7 -10.65 9.43 14.91
C SER A 7 -11.28 10.80 15.16
N LEU A 8 -11.52 11.54 14.08
CA LEU A 8 -12.23 12.82 14.11
C LEU A 8 -13.75 12.66 13.90
N SER A 9 -14.20 11.46 13.52
CA SER A 9 -15.60 11.11 13.31
C SER A 9 -15.86 9.67 13.74
N SER A 10 -17.11 9.35 14.08
CA SER A 10 -17.47 7.96 14.35
C SER A 10 -17.28 7.12 13.08
N SER A 11 -16.60 5.98 13.20
CA SER A 11 -16.27 5.11 12.07
C SER A 11 -16.34 3.65 12.47
N GLN A 12 -16.71 2.79 11.54
CA GLN A 12 -16.63 1.35 11.72
C GLN A 12 -15.23 0.86 11.34
N CYS A 13 -14.53 0.23 12.28
CA CYS A 13 -13.21 -0.33 12.10
C CYS A 13 -13.30 -1.84 11.83
N PHE A 14 -12.66 -2.28 10.75
CA PHE A 14 -12.53 -3.67 10.34
C PHE A 14 -11.06 -4.07 10.39
N ILE A 15 -10.75 -5.13 11.12
CA ILE A 15 -9.40 -5.69 11.21
C ILE A 15 -9.39 -6.98 10.40
N LEU A 16 -8.49 -7.05 9.43
CA LEU A 16 -8.27 -8.22 8.58
C LEU A 16 -6.84 -8.73 8.82
N GLU A 17 -6.68 -10.05 8.76
CA GLU A 17 -5.39 -10.74 8.90
C GLU A 17 -5.12 -11.64 7.69
N ASN A 18 -3.84 -11.86 7.36
CA ASN A 18 -3.40 -12.71 6.25
C ASN A 18 -4.19 -12.44 4.95
N VAL A 19 -4.17 -11.19 4.50
CA VAL A 19 -5.02 -10.72 3.39
C VAL A 19 -4.32 -10.96 2.07
N PRO A 20 -4.87 -11.75 1.13
CA PRO A 20 -4.27 -11.91 -0.19
C PRO A 20 -4.12 -10.55 -0.88
N ILE A 21 -2.92 -10.26 -1.38
CA ILE A 21 -2.60 -8.97 -2.00
C ILE A 21 -3.50 -8.75 -3.22
N THR A 22 -3.71 -9.80 -4.03
CA THR A 22 -4.57 -9.76 -5.21
C THR A 22 -5.99 -9.36 -4.85
N ASP A 23 -6.57 -9.99 -3.83
CA ASP A 23 -7.97 -9.81 -3.46
C ASP A 23 -8.22 -8.40 -2.92
N LEU A 24 -7.32 -7.90 -2.07
CA LEU A 24 -7.41 -6.52 -1.59
C LEU A 24 -7.30 -5.53 -2.75
N HIS A 25 -6.36 -5.74 -3.67
CA HIS A 25 -6.13 -4.82 -4.79
C HIS A 25 -7.30 -4.83 -5.77
N ASP A 26 -7.87 -5.99 -6.07
CA ASP A 26 -9.07 -6.10 -6.90
C ASP A 26 -10.25 -5.37 -6.22
N ALA A 27 -10.44 -5.51 -4.90
CA ALA A 27 -11.45 -4.78 -4.15
C ALA A 27 -11.21 -3.25 -4.10
N LEU A 28 -9.96 -2.80 -4.01
CA LEU A 28 -9.59 -1.37 -4.04
C LEU A 28 -9.88 -0.72 -5.40
N LEU A 29 -9.78 -1.49 -6.48
CA LEU A 29 -10.01 -1.03 -7.85
C LEU A 29 -11.50 -0.98 -8.24
N ASP A 30 -12.34 -1.73 -7.52
CA ASP A 30 -13.80 -1.74 -7.67
C ASP A 30 -14.46 -0.50 -7.02
N ASP A 31 -15.79 -0.43 -6.97
CA ASP A 31 -16.50 0.66 -6.30
C ASP A 31 -16.34 0.62 -4.76
N TYR A 32 -16.60 1.75 -4.11
CA TYR A 32 -16.40 1.87 -2.66
C TYR A 32 -17.33 0.94 -1.85
N ARG A 33 -18.50 0.58 -2.39
CA ARG A 33 -19.43 -0.35 -1.72
C ARG A 33 -18.90 -1.78 -1.80
N ALA A 34 -18.35 -2.18 -2.95
CA ALA A 34 -17.67 -3.46 -3.11
C ALA A 34 -16.48 -3.59 -2.14
N LEU A 35 -15.69 -2.54 -1.96
CA LEU A 35 -14.62 -2.51 -0.96
C LEU A 35 -15.16 -2.67 0.48
N ILE A 36 -16.25 -1.98 0.83
CA ILE A 36 -16.90 -2.14 2.15
C ILE A 36 -17.38 -3.59 2.35
N VAL A 37 -17.99 -4.20 1.32
CA VAL A 37 -18.42 -5.60 1.37
C VAL A 37 -17.23 -6.53 1.57
N PHE A 38 -16.12 -6.31 0.84
CA PHE A 38 -14.88 -7.06 1.03
C PHE A 38 -14.38 -6.99 2.47
N LEU A 39 -14.30 -5.78 3.06
CA LEU A 39 -13.87 -5.59 4.44
C LEU A 39 -14.78 -6.33 5.43
N LYS A 40 -16.10 -6.23 5.26
CA LYS A 40 -17.10 -6.92 6.10
C LYS A 40 -17.01 -8.43 6.02
N LEU A 41 -16.75 -8.99 4.83
CA LEU A 41 -16.70 -10.43 4.62
C LEU A 41 -15.38 -11.05 5.10
N ARG A 42 -14.28 -10.28 5.10
CA ARG A 42 -12.93 -10.78 5.38
C ARG A 42 -12.40 -10.38 6.75
N CYS A 43 -13.10 -9.52 7.51
CA CYS A 43 -12.65 -9.11 8.82
C CYS A 43 -12.67 -10.28 9.81
N VAL A 44 -11.64 -10.33 10.66
CA VAL A 44 -11.60 -11.21 11.83
C VAL A 44 -12.17 -10.53 13.06
N GLU A 45 -12.19 -9.19 13.06
CA GLU A 45 -12.70 -8.39 14.16
C GLU A 45 -13.29 -7.09 13.61
N THR A 46 -14.40 -6.64 14.22
CA THR A 46 -15.05 -5.36 13.93
C THR A 46 -15.20 -4.57 15.23
N ARG A 47 -14.97 -3.26 15.17
CA ARG A 47 -15.18 -2.33 16.29
C ARG A 47 -15.82 -1.04 15.81
N GLU A 48 -16.56 -0.40 16.69
CA GLU A 48 -17.02 0.97 16.48
C GLU A 48 -15.99 1.90 17.13
N LEU A 49 -15.41 2.80 16.34
CA LEU A 49 -14.49 3.82 16.81
C LEU A 49 -15.25 5.12 17.02
N HIS A 50 -15.07 5.69 18.19
CA HIS A 50 -15.66 6.97 18.57
C HIS A 50 -14.68 8.10 18.29
N VAL A 51 -15.19 9.32 18.29
CA VAL A 51 -14.35 10.51 18.23
C VAL A 51 -13.41 10.52 19.44
N GLY A 52 -12.12 10.74 19.18
CA GLY A 52 -11.07 10.68 20.19
C GLY A 52 -10.01 9.64 19.87
N THR A 53 -9.27 9.23 20.89
CA THR A 53 -8.13 8.32 20.75
C THR A 53 -8.41 7.02 21.49
N GLU A 54 -8.28 5.90 20.79
CA GLU A 54 -8.50 4.56 21.32
C GLU A 54 -7.27 3.67 21.09
N GLU A 55 -6.97 2.78 22.03
CA GLU A 55 -5.95 1.75 21.87
C GLU A 55 -6.59 0.46 21.34
N LEU A 56 -6.08 -0.03 20.20
CA LEU A 56 -6.47 -1.31 19.64
C LEU A 56 -5.35 -2.33 19.87
N THR A 57 -5.73 -3.51 20.35
CA THR A 57 -4.82 -4.64 20.45
C THR A 57 -5.13 -5.60 19.32
N LEU A 58 -4.25 -5.66 18.31
CA LEU A 58 -4.33 -6.62 17.23
C LEU A 58 -3.73 -7.95 17.68
N LYS A 59 -4.55 -9.01 17.66
CA LYS A 59 -4.13 -10.40 17.95
C LYS A 59 -3.60 -11.09 16.70
N LEU A 60 -2.63 -10.44 16.07
CA LEU A 60 -1.94 -10.99 14.91
C LEU A 60 -1.29 -12.32 15.29
N GLN A 61 -1.37 -13.31 14.39
CA GLN A 61 -0.72 -14.63 14.47
C GLN A 61 -1.53 -15.74 15.16
N ASN A 62 -2.71 -16.08 14.62
CA ASN A 62 -3.27 -17.41 14.87
C ASN A 62 -4.06 -17.97 13.67
N PRO A 63 -3.51 -18.92 12.89
CA PRO A 63 -2.18 -19.54 12.97
C PRO A 63 -1.04 -18.65 12.43
N PRO A 64 0.24 -18.96 12.73
CA PRO A 64 1.39 -18.22 12.24
C PRO A 64 1.49 -18.28 10.70
N ILE A 65 1.65 -17.11 10.07
CA ILE A 65 1.89 -17.00 8.63
C ILE A 65 3.31 -17.51 8.34
N PRO A 66 3.51 -18.46 7.42
CA PRO A 66 4.84 -18.95 7.08
C PRO A 66 5.72 -17.80 6.58
N CYS A 67 6.96 -17.72 7.07
CA CYS A 67 7.92 -16.80 6.47
C CYS A 67 8.16 -17.19 5.01
N ASN A 68 8.05 -16.21 4.13
CA ASN A 68 8.31 -16.43 2.72
C ASN A 68 9.80 -16.78 2.52
N PRO A 69 10.13 -17.78 1.70
CA PRO A 69 11.50 -18.08 1.33
C PRO A 69 12.23 -16.80 0.86
N LYS A 70 13.49 -16.67 1.21
CA LYS A 70 14.34 -15.52 0.85
C LYS A 70 14.26 -15.28 -0.67
N GLY A 71 13.82 -14.08 -1.08
CA GLY A 71 13.68 -13.70 -2.48
C GLY A 71 12.34 -14.07 -3.15
N SER A 72 11.43 -14.76 -2.45
CA SER A 72 10.09 -15.02 -2.97
C SER A 72 9.16 -13.82 -2.80
N LYS A 73 8.28 -13.61 -3.78
CA LYS A 73 7.28 -12.54 -3.74
C LYS A 73 6.27 -12.85 -2.64
N ARG A 74 6.04 -11.86 -1.77
CA ARG A 74 4.93 -11.94 -0.82
C ARG A 74 3.62 -11.89 -1.58
N ASN A 75 2.69 -12.76 -1.20
CA ASN A 75 1.34 -12.85 -1.77
C ASN A 75 0.23 -12.44 -0.79
N HIS A 76 0.56 -12.19 0.48
CA HIS A 76 -0.39 -11.78 1.52
C HIS A 76 0.14 -10.59 2.34
N TYR A 77 -0.74 -9.67 2.74
CA TYR A 77 -0.47 -8.69 3.80
C TYR A 77 -0.68 -9.31 5.17
N SER A 78 0.19 -8.96 6.13
CA SER A 78 0.09 -9.44 7.50
C SER A 78 -1.23 -8.97 8.14
N ALA A 79 -1.54 -7.68 8.02
CA ALA A 79 -2.78 -7.11 8.51
C ALA A 79 -3.25 -5.92 7.66
N VAL A 80 -4.56 -5.71 7.62
CA VAL A 80 -5.20 -4.54 7.03
C VAL A 80 -6.24 -4.02 8.00
N ILE A 81 -6.22 -2.71 8.27
CA ILE A 81 -7.23 -2.02 9.06
C ILE A 81 -8.05 -1.15 8.11
N GLY A 82 -9.32 -1.46 7.94
CA GLY A 82 -10.27 -0.66 7.18
C GLY A 82 -11.14 0.18 8.11
N LEU A 83 -11.07 1.50 7.99
CA LEU A 83 -11.98 2.43 8.65
C LEU A 83 -13.04 2.88 7.66
N VAL A 84 -14.31 2.67 7.99
CA VAL A 84 -15.46 3.05 7.15
C VAL A 84 -16.25 4.14 7.86
N SER A 85 -16.33 5.31 7.23
CA SER A 85 -17.12 6.44 7.71
C SER A 85 -18.51 6.42 7.07
N SER A 86 -19.48 7.04 7.75
CA SER A 86 -20.80 7.32 7.18
C SER A 86 -20.62 8.30 6.01
N ALA A 87 -21.06 7.90 4.81
CA ALA A 87 -21.03 8.76 3.64
C ALA A 87 -22.13 9.82 3.74
N ASP A 88 -21.82 10.95 4.36
CA ASP A 88 -22.77 12.05 4.49
C ASP A 88 -22.70 12.96 3.26
N GLN A 89 -23.70 12.78 2.38
CA GLN A 89 -24.04 13.60 1.22
C GLN A 89 -23.25 13.34 -0.08
N ALA A 90 -23.99 13.25 -1.19
CA ALA A 90 -23.47 12.95 -2.53
C ALA A 90 -22.93 14.19 -3.28
N SER A 91 -23.12 15.40 -2.74
CA SER A 91 -22.75 16.65 -3.41
C SER A 91 -21.27 17.02 -3.31
N THR A 92 -20.53 16.41 -2.39
CA THR A 92 -19.09 16.63 -2.19
C THR A 92 -18.33 15.31 -2.16
N GLU A 93 -17.12 15.29 -2.73
CA GLU A 93 -16.23 14.13 -2.62
C GLU A 93 -15.69 14.03 -1.19
N THR A 94 -15.91 12.89 -0.53
CA THR A 94 -15.45 12.60 0.83
C THR A 94 -14.82 11.21 0.90
N ILE A 95 -13.86 11.03 1.82
CA ILE A 95 -13.26 9.72 2.08
C ILE A 95 -14.26 8.88 2.87
N VAL A 96 -14.62 7.73 2.30
CA VAL A 96 -15.59 6.77 2.88
C VAL A 96 -14.90 5.52 3.43
N VAL A 97 -13.75 5.15 2.87
CA VAL A 97 -12.95 4.02 3.36
C VAL A 97 -11.49 4.44 3.45
N SER A 98 -10.86 4.19 4.59
CA SER A 98 -9.41 4.30 4.79
C SER A 98 -8.83 2.94 5.15
N CYS A 99 -7.99 2.38 4.29
CA CYS A 99 -7.28 1.13 4.53
C CYS A 99 -5.82 1.39 4.91
N TYR A 100 -5.41 0.87 6.05
CA TYR A 100 -4.05 0.91 6.56
C TYR A 100 -3.45 -0.49 6.46
N VAL A 101 -2.49 -0.68 5.57
CA VAL A 101 -1.80 -1.95 5.36
C VAL A 101 -0.59 -2.01 6.26
N ILE A 102 -0.59 -2.96 7.20
CA ILE A 102 0.47 -3.11 8.20
C ILE A 102 1.31 -4.33 7.83
N HIS A 103 2.61 -4.09 7.64
CA HIS A 103 3.62 -5.14 7.63
C HIS A 103 3.97 -5.53 9.04
N VAL A 104 4.05 -6.82 9.28
CA VAL A 104 4.62 -7.38 10.50
C VAL A 104 5.85 -8.14 10.07
N ARG A 105 6.99 -7.82 10.68
CA ARG A 105 8.23 -8.58 10.48
C ARG A 105 8.06 -9.95 11.14
N LEU A 106 8.11 -11.01 10.35
CA LEU A 106 7.85 -12.38 10.82
C LEU A 106 9.13 -13.17 11.11
N CYS A 107 10.25 -12.81 10.48
CA CYS A 107 11.55 -13.45 10.70
C CYS A 107 12.72 -12.48 10.48
N THR A 108 13.92 -12.90 10.88
CA THR A 108 15.15 -12.11 10.81
C THR A 108 15.57 -11.78 9.39
N GLU A 109 15.20 -12.61 8.42
CA GLU A 109 15.56 -12.48 7.00
C GLU A 109 14.73 -11.43 6.26
N GLU A 110 13.58 -11.01 6.81
CA GLU A 110 12.78 -9.94 6.20
C GLU A 110 13.51 -8.59 6.35
N LEU A 111 13.65 -7.88 5.23
CA LEU A 111 14.35 -6.60 5.14
C LEU A 111 13.52 -5.41 5.64
N VAL A 112 12.21 -5.61 5.83
CA VAL A 112 11.27 -4.57 6.24
C VAL A 112 10.86 -4.85 7.68
N ASP A 113 11.03 -3.86 8.55
CA ASP A 113 10.56 -3.92 9.93
C ASP A 113 9.04 -3.76 10.02
N THR A 114 8.44 -4.18 11.14
CA THR A 114 7.00 -3.99 11.40
C THR A 114 6.63 -2.52 11.21
N CYS A 115 5.79 -2.21 10.23
CA CYS A 115 5.50 -0.84 9.86
C CYS A 115 4.18 -0.70 9.11
N LEU A 116 3.67 0.54 9.04
CA LEU A 116 2.60 0.88 8.11
C LEU A 116 3.20 0.98 6.70
N LEU A 117 2.83 0.06 5.82
CA LEU A 117 3.35 0.02 4.45
C LEU A 117 2.62 1.00 3.54
N TYR A 118 1.29 0.99 3.61
CA TYR A 118 0.44 1.74 2.71
C TYR A 118 -0.78 2.26 3.43
N THR A 119 -1.21 3.40 2.94
CA THR A 119 -2.52 3.95 3.25
C THR A 119 -3.25 4.14 1.93
N PHE A 120 -4.43 3.52 1.82
CA PHE A 120 -5.35 3.69 0.70
C PHE A 120 -6.59 4.40 1.21
N TRP A 121 -7.04 5.43 0.49
CA TRP A 121 -8.31 6.08 0.75
C TRP A 121 -9.22 5.91 -0.46
N LYS A 122 -10.46 5.49 -0.21
CA LYS A 122 -11.51 5.39 -1.22
C LYS A 122 -12.55 6.45 -0.93
N THR A 123 -12.93 7.22 -1.96
CA THR A 123 -13.96 8.25 -1.84
C THR A 123 -15.33 7.75 -2.25
N ASN A 124 -16.38 8.48 -1.87
CA ASN A 124 -17.76 8.26 -2.31
C ASN A 124 -17.96 8.42 -3.83
N TRP A 125 -16.94 8.93 -4.56
CA TRP A 125 -16.90 9.01 -6.02
C TRP A 125 -16.01 7.92 -6.64
N ASP A 126 -15.74 6.83 -5.91
CA ASP A 126 -14.93 5.68 -6.32
C ASP A 126 -13.46 5.98 -6.63
N ARG A 127 -13.00 7.19 -6.31
CA ARG A 127 -11.61 7.58 -6.46
C ARG A 127 -10.79 6.88 -5.38
N LEU A 128 -9.81 6.11 -5.85
CA LEU A 128 -8.74 5.62 -4.99
C LEU A 128 -7.69 6.71 -4.88
N LEU A 129 -7.19 6.95 -3.67
CA LEU A 129 -6.09 7.82 -3.34
C LEU A 129 -5.06 7.01 -2.56
N THR A 130 -3.79 7.22 -2.84
CA THR A 130 -2.69 6.73 -2.01
C THR A 130 -1.93 7.92 -1.46
N PRO A 131 -2.32 8.46 -0.30
CA PRO A 131 -1.45 9.37 0.42
C PRO A 131 -0.13 8.64 0.66
N GLN A 132 0.91 9.12 -0.02
CA GLN A 132 2.22 8.50 0.00
C GLN A 132 2.74 8.50 1.45
N ALA A 133 3.00 7.33 2.03
CA ALA A 133 3.80 7.28 3.25
C ALA A 133 4.50 5.94 3.43
N MET A 134 5.83 5.99 3.46
CA MET A 134 6.67 4.95 4.05
C MET A 134 7.12 5.42 5.42
N TYR A 135 6.40 5.04 6.48
CA TYR A 135 6.91 5.19 7.84
C TYR A 135 7.43 3.83 8.30
N ALA A 136 8.69 3.52 7.99
CA ALA A 136 9.39 2.44 8.67
C ALA A 136 9.75 2.96 10.07
N ALA A 137 9.03 2.51 11.10
CA ALA A 137 9.46 2.69 12.47
C ALA A 137 10.71 1.83 12.68
N ARG A 138 11.89 2.43 12.56
CA ARG A 138 13.10 1.83 13.13
C ARG A 138 13.02 2.06 14.63
N ASP A 139 12.85 1.00 15.39
CA ASP A 139 13.05 1.03 16.83
C ASP A 139 14.44 1.61 17.14
N ASP A 140 14.46 2.77 17.78
CA ASP A 140 15.35 3.22 18.85
C ASP A 140 16.83 2.76 18.83
N GLN A 141 17.52 2.84 17.69
CA GLN A 141 18.98 2.89 17.72
C GLN A 141 19.44 4.36 17.83
N PRO A 142 20.24 4.71 18.85
CA PRO A 142 20.80 6.04 18.97
C PRO A 142 21.58 6.38 17.71
N ILE A 143 21.54 7.65 17.30
CA ILE A 143 22.27 8.20 16.16
C ILE A 143 23.77 8.00 16.43
N GLY A 144 24.28 6.85 16.03
CA GLY A 144 25.59 6.34 16.37
C GLY A 144 25.77 4.97 15.75
N GLU A 145 26.34 4.96 14.56
CA GLU A 145 26.97 3.79 13.93
C GLU A 145 26.06 2.56 13.75
N THR A 146 25.30 2.54 12.67
CA THR A 146 25.19 1.32 11.83
C THR A 146 24.74 1.69 10.43
N SER A 147 25.67 1.49 9.50
CA SER A 147 25.55 1.29 8.05
C SER A 147 24.25 1.72 7.35
N SER A 148 24.46 2.56 6.35
CA SER A 148 23.60 2.79 5.19
C SER A 148 22.94 1.51 4.66
N SER A 149 21.79 1.11 5.21
CA SER A 149 20.93 0.17 4.51
C SER A 149 20.27 0.95 3.39
N SER A 150 20.78 0.79 2.17
CA SER A 150 20.24 1.35 0.96
C SER A 150 18.75 1.03 0.87
N TRP A 151 17.90 2.03 1.11
CA TRP A 151 16.48 1.89 0.84
C TRP A 151 16.32 1.67 -0.67
N ASN A 152 15.84 0.49 -1.05
CA ASN A 152 15.62 0.14 -2.45
C ASN A 152 14.15 0.34 -2.82
N PRO A 153 13.84 1.15 -3.85
CA PRO A 153 12.48 1.34 -4.29
C PRO A 153 11.93 0.00 -4.81
N SER A 154 10.77 -0.38 -4.28
CA SER A 154 10.11 -1.66 -4.56
C SER A 154 8.84 -1.45 -5.37
N CYS A 155 8.37 -2.49 -6.04
CA CYS A 155 7.10 -2.43 -6.75
C CYS A 155 5.95 -2.16 -5.77
N PHE A 156 5.08 -1.18 -6.07
CA PHE A 156 3.94 -0.87 -5.19
C PHE A 156 2.81 -1.91 -5.24
N ILE A 157 2.82 -2.81 -6.23
CA ILE A 157 1.83 -3.89 -6.35
C ILE A 157 2.32 -5.15 -5.62
N CYS A 158 3.50 -5.68 -5.98
CA CYS A 158 3.95 -6.99 -5.50
C CYS A 158 5.13 -6.96 -4.52
N PHE A 159 5.63 -5.77 -4.16
CA PHE A 159 6.74 -5.57 -3.20
C PHE A 159 8.07 -6.23 -3.57
N SER A 160 8.22 -6.74 -4.79
CA SER A 160 9.52 -7.19 -5.27
C SER A 160 10.47 -5.99 -5.32
N VAL A 161 11.67 -6.18 -4.79
CA VAL A 161 12.79 -5.27 -5.05
C VAL A 161 12.98 -5.19 -6.56
N ALA A 162 13.11 -3.98 -7.07
CA ALA A 162 13.07 -3.75 -8.50
C ALA A 162 14.44 -3.95 -9.14
N ASP A 163 14.85 -5.21 -9.32
CA ASP A 163 16.11 -5.55 -9.99
C ASP A 163 16.09 -5.21 -11.49
N SER A 164 14.89 -5.07 -12.09
CA SER A 164 14.68 -4.82 -13.52
C SER A 164 14.10 -3.44 -13.85
N GLY A 165 14.23 -2.49 -12.91
CA GLY A 165 13.79 -1.11 -13.07
C GLY A 165 12.27 -0.88 -12.93
N LEU A 166 11.87 0.05 -12.06
CA LEU A 166 10.45 0.38 -11.83
C LEU A 166 9.87 1.23 -12.96
N ARG A 167 8.61 0.99 -13.29
CA ARG A 167 7.76 1.80 -14.18
C ARG A 167 6.99 2.82 -13.35
N ILE A 168 7.43 4.08 -13.36
CA ILE A 168 6.76 5.19 -12.68
C ILE A 168 5.74 5.81 -13.64
N LEU A 169 4.48 5.90 -13.20
CA LEU A 169 3.42 6.50 -13.99
C LEU A 169 3.47 8.03 -13.88
N LEU A 170 3.60 8.73 -15.01
CA LEU A 170 3.61 10.19 -15.08
C LEU A 170 2.24 10.73 -15.51
N PRO A 171 1.83 11.92 -15.02
CA PRO A 171 2.62 12.85 -14.21
C PRO A 171 2.59 12.56 -12.70
N CYS A 172 1.70 11.67 -12.25
CA CYS A 172 1.31 11.60 -10.85
C CYS A 172 2.35 10.97 -9.90
N ARG A 173 3.26 10.12 -10.39
CA ARG A 173 4.39 9.54 -9.63
C ARG A 173 4.04 8.80 -8.32
N HIS A 174 2.75 8.47 -8.10
CA HIS A 174 2.29 7.80 -6.86
C HIS A 174 2.92 6.43 -6.58
N GLY A 175 3.59 5.81 -7.55
CA GLY A 175 4.33 4.58 -7.32
C GLY A 175 5.01 4.03 -8.57
N GLY A 176 5.94 3.10 -8.34
CA GLY A 176 6.59 2.33 -9.39
C GLY A 176 6.10 0.88 -9.46
N MET A 177 5.80 0.37 -10.66
CA MET A 177 5.47 -1.04 -10.89
C MET A 177 6.69 -1.81 -11.40
N CYS A 178 6.86 -3.08 -11.00
CA CYS A 178 7.77 -3.96 -11.71
C CYS A 178 7.21 -4.28 -13.12
N PRO A 179 8.05 -4.76 -14.06
CA PRO A 179 7.61 -5.01 -15.44
C PRO A 179 6.41 -5.96 -15.54
N GLU A 180 6.36 -7.00 -14.71
CA GLU A 180 5.25 -7.96 -14.71
C GLU A 180 3.94 -7.32 -14.25
N CYS A 181 3.96 -6.57 -13.14
CA CYS A 181 2.77 -5.90 -12.62
C CYS A 181 2.29 -4.80 -13.57
N PHE A 182 3.21 -4.10 -14.23
CA PHE A 182 2.87 -3.11 -15.24
C PHE A 182 2.21 -3.75 -16.46
N LYS A 183 2.72 -4.89 -16.94
CA LYS A 183 2.12 -5.64 -18.05
C LYS A 183 0.70 -6.11 -17.73
N ALA A 184 0.51 -6.75 -16.57
CA ALA A 184 -0.82 -7.19 -16.15
C ALA A 184 -1.82 -6.03 -16.02
N PHE A 185 -1.34 -4.86 -15.58
CA PHE A 185 -2.12 -3.64 -15.50
C PHE A 185 -2.56 -3.14 -16.88
N GLN A 186 -1.66 -3.16 -17.88
CA GLN A 186 -2.00 -2.83 -19.27
C GLN A 186 -3.01 -3.84 -19.85
N ASP A 187 -2.75 -5.14 -19.70
CA ASP A 187 -3.59 -6.20 -20.26
C ASP A 187 -5.04 -6.11 -19.74
N LYS A 188 -5.23 -5.85 -18.44
CA LYS A 188 -6.57 -5.66 -17.84
C LYS A 188 -7.32 -4.45 -18.40
N LEU A 189 -6.61 -3.38 -18.78
CA LEU A 189 -7.23 -2.19 -19.37
C LEU A 189 -7.64 -2.43 -20.83
N PHE A 190 -6.76 -3.03 -21.63
CA PHE A 190 -7.01 -3.28 -23.04
C PHE A 190 -7.98 -4.45 -23.30
N ALA A 191 -8.20 -5.34 -22.33
CA ALA A 191 -9.21 -6.40 -22.43
C ALA A 191 -10.67 -5.90 -22.33
N ARG A 192 -10.91 -4.68 -21.83
CA ARG A 192 -12.25 -4.08 -21.73
C ARG A 192 -12.60 -3.31 -22.99
N THR A 193 -12.94 -4.02 -24.06
CA THR A 193 -13.03 -3.50 -25.44
C THR A 193 -14.35 -2.80 -25.83
N SER A 194 -15.25 -2.51 -24.89
CA SER A 194 -16.56 -1.90 -25.22
C SER A 194 -16.70 -0.41 -24.90
N ASP A 195 -15.74 0.21 -24.21
CA ASP A 195 -15.80 1.62 -23.82
C ASP A 195 -14.69 2.43 -24.52
N PRO A 196 -15.01 3.47 -25.31
CA PRO A 196 -14.02 4.33 -25.96
C PRO A 196 -13.09 5.08 -24.98
N LEU A 197 -13.42 5.12 -23.68
CA LEU A 197 -12.54 5.63 -22.62
C LEU A 197 -11.64 4.54 -21.99
N ALA A 198 -11.89 3.25 -22.26
CA ALA A 198 -11.07 2.14 -21.75
C ALA A 198 -9.63 2.13 -22.30
N SER A 199 -9.34 2.91 -23.34
CA SER A 199 -8.00 3.09 -23.90
C SER A 199 -7.15 4.14 -23.18
N ILE A 200 -7.71 4.89 -22.22
CA ILE A 200 -6.93 5.85 -21.43
C ILE A 200 -6.33 5.13 -20.23
N LEU A 201 -5.02 4.90 -20.29
CA LEU A 201 -4.24 4.40 -19.17
C LEU A 201 -4.32 5.44 -18.04
N CYS A 202 -5.03 5.15 -16.96
CA CYS A 202 -5.13 6.03 -15.80
C CYS A 202 -4.39 5.42 -14.61
N CYS A 203 -3.63 6.20 -13.86
CA CYS A 203 -2.94 5.68 -12.68
C CYS A 203 -3.93 4.98 -11.74
N PRO A 204 -3.70 3.72 -11.33
CA PRO A 204 -4.66 2.99 -10.52
C PRO A 204 -4.85 3.64 -9.15
N LEU A 205 -3.87 4.43 -8.71
CA LEU A 205 -3.84 5.04 -7.38
C LEU A 205 -4.49 6.43 -7.30
N CYS A 206 -4.72 7.11 -8.41
CA CYS A 206 -5.27 8.47 -8.38
C CYS A 206 -6.17 8.83 -9.58
N ARG A 207 -6.30 7.89 -10.52
CA ARG A 207 -7.01 8.02 -11.80
C ARG A 207 -6.49 9.12 -12.74
N THR A 208 -5.39 9.80 -12.41
CA THR A 208 -4.75 10.74 -13.34
C THR A 208 -4.36 10.01 -14.64
N PRO A 209 -4.75 10.54 -15.82
CA PRO A 209 -4.32 10.00 -17.10
C PRO A 209 -2.80 9.91 -17.17
N VAL A 210 -2.32 8.73 -17.50
CA VAL A 210 -0.91 8.43 -17.69
C VAL A 210 -0.53 8.88 -19.09
N ASN A 211 0.33 9.89 -19.18
CA ASN A 211 0.82 10.40 -20.45
C ASN A 211 2.23 9.86 -20.79
N ALA A 212 2.95 9.34 -19.81
CA ALA A 212 4.26 8.74 -19.98
C ALA A 212 4.58 7.77 -18.84
N VAL A 213 5.53 6.87 -19.10
CA VAL A 213 6.05 5.93 -18.11
C VAL A 213 7.56 6.08 -18.04
N LEU A 214 8.06 6.49 -16.87
CA LEU A 214 9.49 6.58 -16.62
C LEU A 214 10.01 5.23 -16.12
N CYS A 215 11.03 4.69 -16.80
CA CYS A 215 11.73 3.50 -16.34
C CYS A 215 12.91 3.92 -15.49
N LEU A 216 12.89 3.61 -14.18
CA LEU A 216 14.07 3.82 -13.34
C LEU A 216 15.13 2.77 -13.68
N PRO A 217 16.42 3.15 -13.72
CA PRO A 217 17.49 2.18 -13.91
C PRO A 217 17.53 1.17 -12.75
N PRO A 218 17.96 -0.07 -13.03
CA PRO A 218 18.14 -1.09 -12.01
C PRO A 218 19.16 -0.60 -10.97
N PRO A 219 19.10 -1.08 -9.71
CA PRO A 219 20.00 -0.64 -8.65
C PRO A 219 21.49 -0.76 -9.00
N SER A 220 21.88 -1.74 -9.83
CA SER A 220 23.25 -1.96 -10.31
C SER A 220 23.81 -0.81 -11.14
N ASP A 221 22.94 -0.05 -11.82
CA ASP A 221 23.32 0.95 -12.83
C ASP A 221 23.10 2.37 -12.32
N ARG A 222 22.73 2.53 -11.04
CA ARG A 222 22.56 3.85 -10.43
C ARG A 222 23.92 4.42 -10.06
N PRO A 223 24.21 5.69 -10.38
CA PRO A 223 25.45 6.32 -9.95
C PRO A 223 25.53 6.26 -8.42
N GLN A 224 26.59 5.62 -7.90
CA GLN A 224 26.91 5.69 -6.48
C GLN A 224 27.16 7.16 -6.17
N SER A 225 26.38 7.73 -5.25
CA SER A 225 26.60 9.08 -4.75
C SER A 225 28.01 9.15 -4.17
N GLN A 226 28.93 9.81 -4.89
CA GLN A 226 30.24 10.14 -4.38
C GLN A 226 30.05 11.15 -3.24
N THR A 227 30.13 10.67 -2.00
CA THR A 227 30.28 11.55 -0.85
C THR A 227 31.65 12.21 -0.98
N GLN A 228 31.68 13.46 -1.44
CA GLN A 228 32.90 14.26 -1.42
C GLN A 228 33.34 14.45 0.03
N GLN A 229 34.41 13.75 0.43
CA GLN A 229 35.29 14.22 1.48
C GLN A 229 36.00 15.47 0.94
N GLN A 230 35.55 16.66 1.33
CA GLN A 230 36.43 17.82 1.42
C GLN A 230 36.72 18.03 2.90
N GLN A 231 37.86 17.48 3.34
CA GLN A 231 38.57 17.99 4.50
C GLN A 231 39.34 19.24 4.05
N GLN A 232 39.06 20.37 4.68
CA GLN A 232 40.02 21.43 4.95
C GLN A 232 39.88 21.80 6.43
#